data_AF-A0A432H3J2-F1
#
_entry.id   AF-A0A432H3J2-F1
#
_cell.length_a   1.000
_cell.length_b   1.000
_cell.length_c   1.000
_cell.angle_alpha   90.00
_cell.angle_beta   90.00
_cell.angle_gamma   90.00
#
_symmetry.space_group_name_H-M   'P 1'
#
loop_
_entity.id
_entity.type
_entity.pdbx_description
1 polymer ?
#
loop_
_entity_poly.entity_id
_entity_poly.type
_entity_poly.pdbx_seq_one_letter_code
_entity_poly.pdbx_strand_id
1 'polypeptide(L)'
;MKPGNSSVVIEVETVTPEKVERIVLDGDGTVVERVRIPRFPGKKATGEMQITSTGLRYIDIVEGTGESPPDSTSSVTVHYSGYLNDGTKFDSSVDRGQPATFPLNRVISGWTEGVGSMKVGGTRKLIIPASLGYGSQGRPPTIPGDATLFFDVELLEIVPKNQ
;
A
#
# COMPACT_ATOMS: atom_id res chain seq x y z
N MET A 1 -9.76 -21.18 -45.66
CA MET A 1 -9.05 -20.46 -44.57
C MET A 1 -9.99 -19.41 -44.03
N LYS A 2 -10.45 -19.52 -42.77
CA LYS A 2 -11.19 -18.43 -42.11
C LYS A 2 -10.16 -17.36 -41.72
N PRO A 3 -10.41 -16.06 -41.98
CA PRO A 3 -9.51 -15.02 -41.51
C PRO A 3 -9.55 -15.02 -39.98
N GLY A 4 -8.38 -15.18 -39.36
CA GLY A 4 -8.23 -15.04 -37.91
C GLY A 4 -8.50 -13.58 -37.56
N ASN A 5 -9.63 -13.32 -36.89
CA ASN A 5 -9.95 -11.99 -36.40
C ASN A 5 -9.00 -11.71 -35.23
N SER A 6 -7.91 -10.99 -35.47
CA SER A 6 -7.06 -10.49 -34.40
C SER A 6 -7.82 -9.39 -33.68
N SER A 7 -8.50 -9.74 -32.59
CA SER A 7 -9.06 -8.78 -31.64
C SER A 7 -7.95 -7.84 -31.16
N VAL A 8 -8.10 -6.54 -31.43
CA VAL A 8 -7.17 -5.50 -30.96
C VAL A 8 -7.63 -5.11 -29.58
N VAL A 9 -6.82 -5.39 -28.56
CA VAL A 9 -7.11 -4.97 -27.19
C VAL A 9 -6.57 -3.56 -26.98
N ILE A 10 -7.45 -2.61 -26.65
CA ILE A 10 -7.09 -1.24 -26.31
C ILE A 10 -7.28 -1.04 -24.80
N GLU A 11 -6.21 -0.70 -24.10
CA GLU A 11 -6.28 -0.30 -22.69
C GLU A 11 -6.40 1.22 -22.58
N VAL A 12 -7.45 1.68 -21.89
CA VAL A 12 -7.67 3.10 -21.62
C VAL A 12 -7.65 3.31 -20.11
N GLU A 13 -6.73 4.14 -19.63
CA GLU A 13 -6.75 4.66 -18.25
C GLU A 13 -7.49 5.99 -18.22
N THR A 14 -8.61 6.03 -17.50
CA THR A 14 -9.27 7.30 -17.16
C THR A 14 -8.93 7.68 -15.73
N VAL A 15 -8.53 8.93 -15.52
CA VAL A 15 -8.09 9.43 -14.22
C VAL A 15 -9.09 10.45 -13.71
N THR A 16 -9.66 10.17 -12.54
CA THR A 16 -10.50 11.12 -11.79
C THR A 16 -9.86 11.41 -10.41
N PRO A 17 -10.34 12.42 -9.68
CA PRO A 17 -9.90 12.66 -8.31
C PRO A 17 -10.14 11.47 -7.37
N GLU A 18 -11.15 10.63 -7.62
CA GLU A 18 -11.56 9.55 -6.70
C GLU A 18 -11.07 8.16 -7.13
N LYS A 19 -10.84 7.95 -8.43
CA LYS A 19 -10.54 6.63 -9.01
C LYS A 19 -9.74 6.73 -10.30
N VAL A 20 -9.00 5.67 -10.59
CA VAL A 20 -8.54 5.34 -11.94
C VAL A 20 -9.45 4.24 -12.47
N GLU A 21 -10.02 4.38 -13.67
CA GLU A 21 -10.68 3.27 -14.34
C GLU A 21 -9.79 2.75 -15.46
N ARG A 22 -9.43 1.46 -15.39
CA ARG A 22 -8.82 0.74 -16.52
C ARG A 22 -9.96 0.12 -17.31
N ILE A 23 -10.06 0.49 -18.57
CA ILE A 23 -11.09 0.00 -19.49
C ILE A 23 -10.39 -0.80 -20.58
N VAL A 24 -10.78 -2.06 -20.72
CA VAL A 24 -10.30 -2.95 -21.79
C VAL A 24 -11.36 -2.93 -22.88
N LEU A 25 -10.95 -2.57 -24.09
CA LEU A 25 -11.81 -2.54 -25.28
C LEU A 25 -11.39 -3.65 -26.26
N ASP A 26 -12.35 -4.27 -26.93
CA ASP A 26 -12.10 -5.10 -28.13
C ASP A 26 -11.92 -4.21 -29.37
N GLY A 27 -11.50 -4.80 -30.49
CA GLY A 27 -11.14 -4.08 -31.72
C GLY A 27 -12.29 -3.32 -32.39
N ASP A 28 -13.53 -3.59 -31.99
CA ASP A 28 -14.74 -2.87 -32.40
C ASP A 28 -15.11 -1.70 -31.45
N GLY A 29 -14.30 -1.47 -30.41
CA GLY A 29 -14.52 -0.45 -29.38
C GLY A 29 -15.47 -0.90 -28.25
N THR A 30 -15.92 -2.15 -28.24
CA THR A 30 -16.76 -2.69 -27.17
C THR A 30 -15.96 -2.81 -25.87
N VAL A 31 -16.51 -2.30 -24.77
CA VAL A 31 -15.90 -2.47 -23.44
C VAL A 31 -16.09 -3.92 -22.98
N VAL A 32 -14.98 -4.65 -22.88
CA VAL A 32 -14.97 -6.04 -22.39
C VAL A 32 -14.67 -6.14 -20.90
N GLU A 33 -13.98 -5.15 -20.33
CA GLU A 33 -13.68 -5.10 -18.90
C GLU A 33 -13.61 -3.65 -18.38
N ARG A 34 -14.10 -3.41 -17.16
CA ARG A 34 -13.90 -2.16 -16.42
C ARG A 34 -13.39 -2.45 -15.02
N VAL A 35 -12.15 -2.07 -14.76
CA VAL A 35 -11.54 -2.18 -13.42
C VAL A 35 -11.52 -0.81 -12.77
N ARG A 36 -12.24 -0.65 -11.65
CA ARG A 36 -12.15 0.54 -10.80
C ARG A 36 -10.99 0.38 -9.82
N ILE A 37 -9.96 1.18 -9.98
CA ILE A 37 -8.80 1.24 -9.10
C ILE A 37 -9.03 2.43 -8.15
N PRO A 38 -9.20 2.18 -6.84
CA PRO A 38 -9.36 3.26 -5.87
C PRO A 38 -8.13 4.17 -5.89
N ARG A 39 -8.33 5.49 -5.92
CA ARG A 39 -7.22 6.41 -5.70
C ARG A 39 -6.92 6.44 -4.20
N PHE A 40 -5.77 5.92 -3.83
CA PHE A 40 -5.28 6.06 -2.46
C PHE A 40 -4.53 7.37 -2.29
N PRO A 41 -4.59 8.00 -1.10
CA PRO A 41 -3.68 9.07 -0.75
C PRO A 41 -2.21 8.66 -0.90
N GLY A 42 -1.35 9.66 -1.14
CA GLY A 42 0.11 9.47 -1.25
C GLY A 42 0.57 9.01 -2.64
N LYS A 43 1.59 8.16 -2.69
CA LYS A 43 2.20 7.64 -3.93
C LYS A 43 1.16 6.87 -4.76
N LYS A 44 1.21 7.02 -6.09
CA LYS A 44 0.40 6.20 -7.02
C LYS A 44 0.83 4.73 -6.85
N ALA A 45 -0.13 3.87 -6.53
CA ALA A 45 0.10 2.43 -6.52
C ALA A 45 -0.32 1.84 -7.86
N THR A 46 0.59 1.13 -8.53
CA THR A 46 0.36 0.53 -9.86
C THR A 46 0.46 -1.00 -9.85
N GLY A 47 0.81 -1.61 -8.72
CA GLY A 47 0.86 -3.06 -8.56
C GLY A 47 -0.53 -3.68 -8.29
N GLU A 48 -0.54 -5.00 -8.16
CA GLU A 48 -1.74 -5.77 -7.82
C GLU A 48 -2.07 -5.62 -6.33
N MET A 49 -3.37 -5.49 -6.02
CA MET A 49 -3.84 -5.47 -4.63
C MET A 49 -3.85 -6.87 -4.05
N GLN A 50 -3.11 -7.04 -2.97
CA GLN A 50 -3.15 -8.23 -2.13
C GLN A 50 -4.07 -7.98 -0.93
N ILE A 51 -4.80 -9.01 -0.51
CA ILE A 51 -5.69 -8.99 0.66
C ILE A 51 -5.35 -10.19 1.53
N THR A 52 -5.02 -9.95 2.79
CA THR A 52 -4.68 -11.01 3.75
C THR A 52 -5.91 -11.49 4.51
N SER A 53 -5.78 -12.60 5.23
CA SER A 53 -6.86 -13.17 6.04
C SER A 53 -7.28 -12.28 7.22
N THR A 54 -6.42 -11.36 7.66
CA THR A 54 -6.72 -10.38 8.73
C THR A 54 -7.48 -9.16 8.19
N GLY A 55 -7.60 -9.03 6.87
CA GLY A 55 -8.23 -7.90 6.19
C GLY A 55 -7.26 -6.76 5.88
N LEU A 56 -5.97 -6.89 6.18
CA LEU A 56 -4.94 -5.99 5.66
C LEU A 56 -4.96 -6.07 4.13
N ARG A 57 -4.83 -4.91 3.48
CA ARG A 57 -4.62 -4.85 2.04
C ARG A 57 -3.35 -4.10 1.75
N TYR A 58 -2.64 -4.52 0.72
CA TYR A 58 -1.44 -3.82 0.30
C TYR A 58 -1.21 -3.93 -1.20
N ILE A 59 -0.38 -3.04 -1.71
CA ILE A 59 0.12 -3.05 -3.08
C ILE A 59 1.62 -2.84 -3.03
N ASP A 60 2.38 -3.75 -3.61
CA ASP A 60 3.80 -3.52 -3.86
C ASP A 60 3.96 -2.54 -5.01
N ILE A 61 4.54 -1.38 -4.71
CA ILE A 61 4.96 -0.38 -5.71
C ILE A 61 6.34 -0.79 -6.25
N VAL A 62 7.21 -1.24 -5.34
CA VAL A 62 8.49 -1.88 -5.62
C VAL A 62 8.59 -3.05 -4.64
N GLU A 63 8.78 -4.29 -5.11
CA GLU A 63 8.81 -5.46 -4.21
C GLU A 63 10.04 -5.44 -3.28
N GLY A 64 11.17 -4.94 -3.77
CA GLY A 64 12.47 -5.04 -3.10
C GLY A 64 13.17 -6.36 -3.41
N THR A 65 14.45 -6.43 -3.08
CA THR A 65 15.31 -7.59 -3.42
C THR A 65 16.13 -8.10 -2.25
N GLY A 66 16.11 -7.42 -1.10
CA GLY A 66 16.81 -7.86 0.10
C GLY A 66 15.98 -8.83 0.94
N GLU A 67 16.47 -9.08 2.15
CA GLU A 67 15.81 -9.95 3.12
C GLU A 67 14.50 -9.35 3.64
N SER A 68 13.63 -10.21 4.13
CA SER A 68 12.46 -9.83 4.93
C SER A 68 12.77 -9.88 6.42
N PRO A 69 12.10 -9.07 7.26
CA PRO A 69 12.24 -9.17 8.71
C PRO A 69 11.98 -10.62 9.17
N PRO A 70 12.90 -11.26 9.90
CA PRO A 70 12.79 -12.68 10.24
C PRO A 70 11.62 -12.99 11.17
N ASP A 71 11.26 -12.03 12.03
CA ASP A 71 10.16 -12.15 12.98
C ASP A 71 9.63 -10.76 13.40
N SER A 72 8.50 -10.74 14.11
CA SER A 72 7.85 -9.50 14.59
C SER A 72 8.64 -8.75 15.66
N THR A 73 9.70 -9.33 16.22
CA THR A 73 10.59 -8.64 17.18
C THR A 73 11.76 -7.92 16.50
N SER A 74 11.87 -8.03 15.16
CA SER A 74 12.85 -7.29 14.37
C SER A 74 12.60 -5.78 14.46
N SER A 75 13.68 -5.01 14.45
CA SER A 75 13.62 -3.57 14.24
C SER A 75 13.92 -3.25 12.78
N VAL A 76 13.16 -2.32 12.20
CA VAL A 76 13.29 -1.93 10.79
C VAL A 76 13.47 -0.43 10.69
N THR A 77 14.30 0.02 9.75
CA THR A 77 14.41 1.44 9.39
C THR A 77 13.66 1.68 8.10
N VAL A 78 12.78 2.69 8.11
CA VAL A 78 11.86 2.95 7.02
C VAL A 78 11.77 4.44 6.69
N HIS A 79 11.50 4.73 5.42
CA HIS A 79 10.77 5.95 5.07
C HIS A 79 9.28 5.65 5.03
N TYR A 80 8.45 6.56 5.56
CA TYR A 80 7.01 6.39 5.50
C TYR A 80 6.25 7.71 5.44
N SER A 81 5.02 7.66 4.94
CA SER A 81 4.01 8.70 5.09
C SER A 81 2.64 8.07 5.32
N GLY A 82 1.93 8.51 6.36
CA GLY A 82 0.61 8.06 6.76
C GLY A 82 -0.46 9.10 6.45
N TYR A 83 -1.59 8.64 5.92
CA TYR A 83 -2.71 9.46 5.47
C TYR A 83 -4.06 8.90 5.94
N LEU A 84 -5.03 9.80 6.14
CA LEU A 84 -6.45 9.47 6.27
C LEU A 84 -7.11 9.41 4.87
N ASN A 85 -8.34 8.87 4.81
CA ASN A 85 -9.07 8.69 3.57
C ASN A 85 -9.36 9.99 2.79
N ASP A 86 -9.47 11.11 3.51
CA ASP A 86 -9.65 12.44 2.92
C ASP A 86 -8.34 13.03 2.32
N GLY A 87 -7.23 12.31 2.43
CA GLY A 87 -5.90 12.74 1.98
C GLY A 87 -5.10 13.48 3.04
N THR A 88 -5.65 13.73 4.23
CA THR A 88 -4.94 14.38 5.33
C THR A 88 -3.74 13.53 5.74
N LYS A 89 -2.54 14.06 5.53
CA LYS A 89 -1.30 13.44 6.01
C LYS A 89 -1.17 13.67 7.51
N PHE A 90 -1.10 12.60 8.30
CA PHE A 90 -1.04 12.69 9.76
C PHE A 90 0.37 12.46 10.32
N ASP A 91 1.25 11.78 9.57
CA ASP A 91 2.63 11.52 9.98
C ASP A 91 3.51 11.21 8.76
N SER A 92 4.78 11.63 8.77
CA SER A 92 5.74 11.32 7.71
C SER A 92 7.19 11.47 8.18
N SER A 93 8.00 10.43 7.98
CA SER A 93 9.45 10.52 8.19
C SER A 93 10.15 11.27 7.06
N VAL A 94 9.58 11.25 5.86
CA VAL A 94 10.10 11.98 4.69
C VAL A 94 9.99 13.49 4.92
N ASP A 95 8.85 13.96 5.43
CA ASP A 95 8.65 15.39 5.74
C ASP A 95 9.58 15.86 6.87
N ARG A 96 10.01 14.95 7.76
CA ARG A 96 11.04 15.22 8.78
C ARG A 96 12.47 15.17 8.24
N GLY A 97 12.68 14.72 7.01
CA GLY A 97 14.00 14.63 6.38
C GLY A 97 14.90 13.52 6.91
N GLN A 98 14.39 12.58 7.71
CA GLN A 98 15.18 11.47 8.25
C GLN A 98 14.35 10.18 8.39
N PRO A 99 14.93 9.00 8.10
CA PRO A 99 14.28 7.72 8.35
C PRO A 99 13.88 7.53 9.82
N ALA A 100 12.96 6.61 10.05
CA ALA A 100 12.55 6.23 11.40
C ALA A 100 12.74 4.73 11.61
N THR A 101 13.24 4.36 12.78
CA THR A 101 13.44 2.96 13.17
C THR A 101 12.36 2.54 14.16
N PHE A 102 11.69 1.43 13.87
CA PHE A 102 10.64 0.88 14.73
C PHE A 102 10.84 -0.61 14.98
N PRO A 103 10.65 -1.09 16.23
CA PRO A 103 10.45 -2.51 16.49
C PRO A 103 9.04 -2.92 16.03
N LEU A 104 8.95 -3.96 15.19
CA LEU A 104 7.69 -4.39 14.56
C LEU A 104 6.63 -4.85 15.59
N ASN A 105 7.01 -5.23 16.80
CA ASN A 105 6.11 -5.61 17.89
C ASN A 105 5.62 -4.43 18.76
N ARG A 106 5.99 -3.19 18.43
CA ARG A 106 5.55 -1.97 19.13
C ARG A 106 4.80 -0.98 18.23
N VAL A 107 4.43 -1.42 17.03
CA VAL A 107 3.61 -0.66 16.09
C VAL A 107 2.22 -1.29 15.99
N ILE A 108 1.30 -0.64 15.26
CA ILE A 108 -0.03 -1.19 14.99
C ILE A 108 0.09 -2.52 14.25
N SER A 109 -0.85 -3.45 14.46
CA SER A 109 -0.76 -4.81 13.92
C SER A 109 -0.70 -4.86 12.40
N GLY A 110 -1.37 -3.93 11.71
CA GLY A 110 -1.28 -3.81 10.26
C GLY A 110 0.11 -3.45 9.76
N TRP A 111 0.90 -2.71 10.55
CA TRP A 111 2.33 -2.46 10.27
C TRP A 111 3.18 -3.69 10.56
N THR A 112 2.95 -4.36 11.69
CA THR A 112 3.65 -5.61 12.03
C THR A 112 3.52 -6.64 10.92
N GLU A 113 2.32 -6.83 10.39
CA GLU A 113 2.03 -7.76 9.29
C GLU A 113 2.52 -7.23 7.93
N GLY A 114 2.17 -5.98 7.61
CA GLY A 114 2.42 -5.39 6.30
C GLY A 114 3.90 -5.15 6.01
N VAL A 115 4.64 -4.60 6.98
CA VAL A 115 6.09 -4.35 6.85
C VAL A 115 6.88 -5.62 7.14
N GLY A 116 6.41 -6.47 8.05
CA GLY A 116 7.03 -7.77 8.35
C GLY A 116 7.13 -8.72 7.15
N SER A 117 6.32 -8.51 6.12
CA SER A 117 6.35 -9.27 4.86
C SER A 117 6.96 -8.51 3.68
N MET A 118 7.56 -7.33 3.90
CA MET A 118 8.29 -6.60 2.87
C MET A 118 9.71 -7.16 2.71
N LYS A 119 10.31 -6.95 1.54
CA LYS A 119 11.76 -7.11 1.34
C LYS A 119 12.46 -5.77 1.45
N VAL A 120 13.69 -5.77 1.96
CA VAL A 120 14.54 -4.57 1.96
C VAL A 120 14.71 -4.03 0.53
N GLY A 121 14.64 -2.70 0.39
CA GLY A 121 14.57 -1.98 -0.89
C GLY A 121 13.16 -1.88 -1.47
N GLY A 122 12.16 -2.50 -0.84
CA GLY A 122 10.77 -2.47 -1.29
C GLY A 122 10.05 -1.20 -0.86
N THR A 123 9.13 -0.75 -1.71
CA THR A 123 8.13 0.29 -1.41
C THR A 123 6.74 -0.30 -1.52
N ARG A 124 5.95 -0.22 -0.45
CA ARG A 124 4.62 -0.79 -0.35
C ARG A 124 3.61 0.27 0.07
N LYS A 125 2.43 0.21 -0.54
CA LYS A 125 1.25 0.89 -0.02
C LYS A 125 0.48 -0.06 0.89
N LEU A 126 0.24 0.33 2.14
CA LEU A 126 -0.63 -0.38 3.07
C LEU A 126 -1.97 0.33 3.19
N ILE A 127 -3.05 -0.44 3.17
CA ILE A 127 -4.42 -0.01 3.50
C ILE A 127 -4.85 -0.80 4.73
N ILE A 128 -4.77 -0.14 5.87
CA ILE A 128 -4.92 -0.76 7.18
C ILE A 128 -6.33 -0.44 7.70
N PRO A 129 -7.23 -1.43 7.81
CA PRO A 129 -8.53 -1.22 8.43
C PRO A 129 -8.37 -0.86 9.91
N ALA A 130 -9.38 -0.20 10.49
CA ALA A 130 -9.31 0.27 11.88
C ALA A 130 -8.99 -0.85 12.89
N SER A 131 -9.49 -2.07 12.66
CA SER A 131 -9.21 -3.26 13.48
C SER A 131 -7.72 -3.64 13.56
N LEU A 132 -6.93 -3.24 12.56
CA LEU A 132 -5.47 -3.43 12.50
C LEU A 132 -4.68 -2.13 12.73
N GLY A 133 -5.40 -1.03 13.02
CA GLY A 133 -4.87 0.30 13.29
C GLY A 133 -5.13 0.72 14.73
N TYR A 134 -5.87 1.84 14.89
CA TYR A 134 -6.18 2.42 16.20
C TYR A 134 -7.60 2.10 16.72
N GLY A 135 -8.33 1.23 16.01
CA GLY A 135 -9.68 0.80 16.40
C GLY A 135 -10.70 1.93 16.53
N SER A 136 -11.75 1.69 17.29
CA SER A 136 -12.83 2.67 17.53
C SER A 136 -12.42 3.87 18.38
N GLN A 137 -11.31 3.75 19.14
CA GLN A 137 -10.79 4.85 19.94
C GLN A 137 -10.00 5.85 19.10
N GLY A 138 -9.40 5.42 17.99
CA GLY A 138 -8.51 6.25 17.20
C GLY A 138 -7.24 6.65 17.98
N ARG A 139 -6.60 7.72 17.52
CA ARG A 139 -5.48 8.39 18.21
C ARG A 139 -5.73 9.91 18.18
N PRO A 140 -6.61 10.42 19.07
CA PRO A 140 -6.93 11.83 19.12
C PRO A 140 -5.70 12.71 19.41
N PRO A 141 -5.66 13.95 18.90
CA PRO A 141 -6.67 14.60 18.05
C PRO A 141 -6.55 14.27 16.56
N THR A 142 -5.51 13.53 16.15
CA THR A 142 -5.10 13.45 14.74
C THR A 142 -5.80 12.33 13.97
N ILE A 143 -6.04 11.18 14.60
CA ILE A 143 -6.64 10.01 13.94
C ILE A 143 -8.00 9.74 14.60
N PRO A 144 -9.12 9.87 13.87
CA PRO A 144 -10.43 9.57 14.41
C PRO A 144 -10.62 8.07 14.67
N GLY A 145 -11.61 7.73 15.49
CA GLY A 145 -12.06 6.35 15.65
C GLY A 145 -12.52 5.74 14.33
N ASP A 146 -12.35 4.42 14.20
CA ASP A 146 -12.76 3.63 13.04
C ASP A 146 -12.12 4.06 11.70
N ALA A 147 -11.03 4.84 11.77
CA ALA A 147 -10.29 5.28 10.59
C ALA A 147 -9.57 4.11 9.89
N THR A 148 -9.75 4.04 8.57
CA THR A 148 -8.82 3.31 7.70
C THR A 148 -7.58 4.17 7.49
N LEU A 149 -6.40 3.58 7.64
CA LEU A 149 -5.12 4.27 7.47
C LEU A 149 -4.46 3.85 6.16
N PHE A 150 -3.90 4.82 5.46
CA PHE A 150 -3.13 4.59 4.24
C PHE A 150 -1.68 4.93 4.51
N PHE A 151 -0.77 4.01 4.24
CA PHE A 151 0.66 4.27 4.38
C PHE A 151 1.39 4.01 3.07
N ASP A 152 2.30 4.91 2.71
CA ASP A 152 3.42 4.59 1.84
C ASP A 152 4.60 4.24 2.74
N VAL A 153 5.18 3.06 2.58
CA VAL A 153 6.34 2.59 3.36
C VAL A 153 7.43 2.15 2.41
N GLU A 154 8.65 2.59 2.65
CA GLU A 154 9.87 2.13 2.01
C GLU A 154 10.76 1.48 3.06
N LEU A 155 11.03 0.18 2.90
CA LEU A 155 11.87 -0.58 3.83
C LEU A 155 13.33 -0.43 3.46
N LEU A 156 14.08 0.31 4.27
CA LEU A 156 15.48 0.62 4.00
C LEU A 156 16.43 -0.43 4.56
N GLU A 157 16.17 -0.89 5.79
CA GLU A 157 17.04 -1.87 6.44
C GLU A 157 16.31 -2.65 7.54
N ILE A 158 16.89 -3.81 7.88
CA ILE A 158 16.57 -4.57 9.09
C ILE A 158 17.72 -4.36 10.06
N VAL A 159 17.44 -3.82 11.24
CA VAL A 159 18.45 -3.54 12.26
C VAL A 159 18.88 -4.87 12.92
N PRO A 160 20.18 -5.19 12.94
CA PRO A 160 20.68 -6.39 13.59
C PRO A 160 20.33 -6.41 15.08
N LYS A 161 19.88 -7.56 15.59
CA LYS A 161 19.83 -7.80 17.03
C LYS A 161 21.29 -7.94 17.49
N ASN A 162 21.81 -6.94 18.22
CA ASN A 162 23.06 -7.14 18.93
C ASN A 162 22.82 -8.25 19.97
N GLN A 163 23.57 -9.35 19.81
CA GLN A 163 23.53 -10.52 20.69
C GLN A 163 23.98 -10.18 22.11
#